data_AF-A0A396Z793-F1
#
_entry.id   AF-A0A396Z793-F1
#
_cell.length_a   1.000
_cell.length_b   1.000
_cell.length_c   1.000
_cell.angle_alpha   90.00
_cell.angle_beta   90.00
_cell.angle_gamma   90.00
#
_symmetry.space_group_name_H-M   'P 1'
#
loop_
_entity.id
_entity.type
_entity.pdbx_description
1 polymer ?
#
loop_
_entity_poly.entity_id
_entity_poly.type
_entity_poly.pdbx_seq_one_letter_code
_entity_poly.pdbx_strand_id
1 'polypeptide(L)'
;MKHKNSLKYFSILSFAFTFTLNCGVGGLRGEKSFVRAPVKTETELVRVNLLYGEVKNLYGVNLGIINSVKDRLIGVQVGGVNFSDGKTYGAQLSLYNEAKNGGFTVQAGGVNKVENTGAGLQVGLYNAASNSGVYLTAGIYNKGSSGATIGLINNEGLGINVGGFNYGYGVNLGLINSGKGLSIGAINVGEDGNFQIGVLNFCSDGPFPIMIGINYCIKSSTPVQEKAEAKTTPIQ
;
A
#
# COMPACT_ATOMS: atom_id res chain seq x y z
N MET A 1 -37.28 -24.49 36.86
CA MET A 1 -37.74 -24.50 35.46
C MET A 1 -36.55 -24.23 34.54
N LYS A 2 -36.43 -24.98 33.43
CA LYS A 2 -35.50 -24.82 32.29
C LYS A 2 -34.01 -25.10 32.52
N HIS A 3 -33.68 -26.39 32.68
CA HIS A 3 -32.34 -26.94 32.42
C HIS A 3 -32.45 -28.04 31.34
N LYS A 4 -32.77 -27.67 30.09
CA LYS A 4 -33.00 -28.66 29.02
C LYS A 4 -32.34 -28.37 27.66
N ASN A 5 -31.56 -27.30 27.52
CA ASN A 5 -31.00 -26.89 26.21
C ASN A 5 -29.47 -26.97 26.07
N SER A 6 -28.69 -27.22 27.13
CA SER A 6 -27.22 -27.24 27.03
C SER A 6 -26.67 -28.48 26.29
N LEU A 7 -27.36 -29.63 26.38
CA LEU A 7 -26.90 -30.89 25.77
C LEU A 7 -27.00 -30.91 24.23
N LYS A 8 -27.89 -30.08 23.64
CA LYS A 8 -28.04 -29.99 22.17
C LYS A 8 -26.92 -29.17 21.52
N TYR A 9 -26.37 -28.16 22.20
CA TYR A 9 -25.25 -27.38 21.67
C TYR A 9 -23.94 -28.19 21.63
N PHE A 10 -23.72 -29.07 22.60
CA PHE A 10 -22.54 -29.95 22.61
C PHE A 10 -22.61 -31.01 21.49
N SER A 11 -23.80 -31.53 21.18
CA SER A 11 -24.00 -32.45 20.05
C SER A 11 -23.85 -31.75 18.69
N ILE A 12 -24.22 -30.48 18.56
CA ILE A 12 -24.04 -29.70 17.33
C ILE A 12 -22.56 -29.30 17.16
N LEU A 13 -21.86 -28.99 18.26
CA LEU A 13 -20.43 -28.70 18.23
C LEU A 13 -19.60 -29.95 17.89
N SER A 14 -20.04 -31.14 18.33
CA SER A 14 -19.41 -32.41 17.95
C SER A 14 -19.72 -32.84 16.52
N PHE A 15 -20.89 -32.47 15.96
CA PHE A 15 -21.25 -32.79 14.57
C PHE A 15 -20.66 -31.80 13.55
N ALA A 16 -20.40 -30.55 13.96
CA ALA A 16 -19.63 -29.59 13.18
C ALA A 16 -18.15 -30.00 13.08
N PHE A 17 -17.61 -30.67 14.09
CA PHE A 17 -16.22 -31.13 14.11
C PHE A 17 -15.99 -32.41 13.27
N THR A 18 -17.00 -33.26 13.10
CA THR A 18 -16.90 -34.45 12.23
C THR A 18 -17.13 -34.16 10.75
N PHE A 19 -17.75 -33.03 10.39
CA PHE A 19 -17.84 -32.59 8.98
C PHE A 19 -16.60 -31.83 8.49
N THR A 20 -15.74 -31.34 9.39
CA THR A 20 -14.49 -30.64 9.01
C THR A 20 -13.31 -31.57 8.74
N LEU A 21 -13.47 -32.89 8.82
CA LEU A 21 -12.38 -33.86 8.63
C LEU A 21 -12.51 -34.72 7.36
N ASN A 22 -13.54 -34.50 6.52
CA ASN A 22 -13.70 -35.18 5.23
C ASN A 22 -13.31 -34.32 4.01
N CYS A 23 -12.70 -33.16 4.22
CA CYS A 23 -12.02 -32.42 3.16
C CYS A 23 -10.52 -32.56 3.40
N GLY A 24 -9.82 -33.22 2.47
CA GLY A 24 -8.43 -33.65 2.62
C GLY A 24 -7.53 -32.56 3.19
N VAL A 25 -7.16 -32.70 4.47
CA VAL A 25 -6.18 -31.87 5.15
C VAL A 25 -4.80 -32.28 4.62
N GLY A 26 -4.38 -31.65 3.53
CA GLY A 26 -3.04 -31.80 2.95
C GLY A 26 -1.99 -31.43 4.00
N GLY A 27 -1.02 -32.34 4.19
CA GLY A 27 -0.12 -32.38 5.34
C GLY A 27 0.76 -31.15 5.58
N LEU A 28 1.45 -31.21 6.72
CA LEU A 28 2.35 -30.21 7.33
C LEU A 28 3.42 -29.61 6.38
N ARG A 29 3.58 -30.18 5.18
CA ARG A 29 4.47 -29.74 4.10
C ARG A 29 3.74 -30.04 2.79
N GLY A 30 2.88 -29.13 2.37
CA GLY A 30 1.95 -29.31 1.24
C GLY A 30 2.65 -29.34 -0.11
N GLU A 31 3.35 -30.44 -0.43
CA GLU A 31 3.97 -30.65 -1.74
C GLU A 31 2.96 -31.16 -2.80
N LYS A 32 1.71 -31.50 -2.42
CA LYS A 32 0.72 -32.05 -3.36
C LYS A 32 -0.68 -31.45 -3.15
N SER A 33 -1.12 -30.65 -4.13
CA SER A 33 -2.44 -30.00 -4.24
C SER A 33 -3.54 -31.00 -4.66
N PHE A 34 -4.77 -30.78 -4.18
CA PHE A 34 -5.93 -31.69 -4.31
C PHE A 34 -6.60 -31.72 -5.70
N VAL A 35 -6.37 -30.75 -6.59
CA VAL A 35 -6.82 -30.81 -8.00
C VAL A 35 -5.79 -30.18 -8.93
N ARG A 36 -5.09 -31.01 -9.72
CA ARG A 36 -4.13 -30.58 -10.76
C ARG A 36 -4.75 -30.83 -12.13
N ALA A 37 -5.43 -29.84 -12.71
CA ALA A 37 -5.91 -29.95 -14.09
C ALA A 37 -4.72 -29.78 -15.06
N PRO A 38 -4.48 -30.71 -16.01
CA PRO A 38 -3.24 -30.72 -16.78
C PRO A 38 -3.36 -29.92 -18.07
N VAL A 39 -2.53 -28.91 -18.30
CA VAL A 39 -2.12 -28.49 -19.64
C VAL A 39 -0.68 -27.96 -19.61
N LYS A 40 0.30 -28.88 -19.67
CA LYS A 40 1.72 -28.65 -20.06
C LYS A 40 2.50 -27.48 -19.41
N THR A 41 2.02 -26.88 -18.32
CA THR A 41 2.64 -25.74 -17.65
C THR A 41 2.46 -25.91 -16.14
N GLU A 42 3.43 -25.48 -15.34
CA GLU A 42 3.44 -25.56 -13.87
C GLU A 42 2.39 -24.61 -13.24
N THR A 43 1.12 -24.85 -13.57
CA THR A 43 -0.04 -23.99 -13.33
C THR A 43 -1.02 -24.70 -12.40
N GLU A 44 -1.42 -24.05 -11.31
CA GLU A 44 -2.40 -24.58 -10.34
C GLU A 44 -3.63 -23.66 -10.21
N LEU A 45 -4.81 -24.29 -10.12
CA LEU A 45 -6.13 -23.62 -10.08
C LEU A 45 -6.67 -23.43 -8.65
N VAL A 46 -6.55 -24.46 -7.82
CA VAL A 46 -6.97 -24.39 -6.41
C VAL A 46 -5.93 -25.13 -5.57
N ARG A 47 -5.36 -24.41 -4.60
CA ARG A 47 -4.37 -24.94 -3.67
C ARG A 47 -4.78 -24.63 -2.24
N VAL A 48 -4.66 -25.63 -1.38
CA VAL A 48 -4.84 -25.52 0.07
C VAL A 48 -3.57 -26.09 0.70
N ASN A 49 -2.81 -25.26 1.40
CA ASN A 49 -1.62 -25.67 2.15
C ASN A 49 -1.86 -25.37 3.63
N LEU A 50 -1.53 -26.31 4.52
CA LEU A 50 -1.75 -26.08 5.94
C LEU A 50 -0.75 -25.09 6.55
N LEU A 51 0.53 -25.17 6.16
CA LEU A 51 1.60 -24.38 6.78
C LEU A 51 2.37 -23.53 5.76
N TYR A 52 2.97 -24.18 4.76
CA TYR A 52 3.76 -23.51 3.73
C TYR A 52 3.37 -24.03 2.36
N GLY A 53 3.10 -23.12 1.43
CA GLY A 53 2.78 -23.41 0.04
C GLY A 53 3.60 -22.54 -0.90
N GLU A 54 4.46 -23.16 -1.67
CA GLU A 54 5.23 -22.49 -2.72
C GLU A 54 4.79 -23.01 -4.09
N VAL A 55 4.55 -22.08 -5.01
CA VAL A 55 4.18 -22.38 -6.39
C VAL A 55 4.90 -21.43 -7.33
N LYS A 56 5.27 -21.93 -8.50
CA LYS A 56 5.89 -21.10 -9.53
C LYS A 56 4.88 -20.16 -10.18
N ASN A 57 3.78 -20.71 -10.71
CA ASN A 57 2.69 -19.94 -11.27
C ASN A 57 1.34 -20.34 -10.66
N LEU A 58 0.62 -19.37 -10.11
CA LEU A 58 -0.73 -19.57 -9.59
C LEU A 58 -1.76 -18.94 -10.53
N TYR A 59 -2.76 -19.72 -10.95
CA TYR A 59 -3.90 -19.25 -11.72
C TYR A 59 -5.19 -19.67 -11.04
N GLY A 60 -5.51 -19.01 -9.94
CA GLY A 60 -6.72 -19.30 -9.15
C GLY A 60 -6.52 -19.02 -7.68
N VAL A 61 -6.95 -19.93 -6.80
CA VAL A 61 -7.01 -19.67 -5.36
C VAL A 61 -5.93 -20.43 -4.61
N ASN A 62 -5.18 -19.75 -3.74
CA ASN A 62 -4.22 -20.36 -2.82
C ASN A 62 -4.59 -20.01 -1.37
N LEU A 63 -4.89 -21.01 -0.57
CA LEU A 63 -5.22 -20.90 0.85
C LEU A 63 -4.07 -21.50 1.67
N GLY A 64 -3.58 -20.79 2.67
CA GLY A 64 -2.59 -21.35 3.59
C GLY A 64 -1.95 -20.34 4.53
N ILE A 65 -1.23 -20.79 5.56
CA ILE A 65 -0.62 -19.86 6.52
C ILE A 65 0.47 -19.03 5.86
N ILE A 66 1.37 -19.66 5.10
CA ILE A 66 2.40 -18.99 4.30
C ILE A 66 2.22 -19.40 2.85
N ASN A 67 1.93 -18.43 1.99
CA ASN A 67 1.81 -18.62 0.55
C ASN A 67 2.92 -17.86 -0.17
N SER A 68 3.58 -18.51 -1.14
CA SER A 68 4.64 -17.91 -1.94
C SER A 68 4.46 -18.24 -3.42
N VAL A 69 4.42 -17.21 -4.26
CA VAL A 69 4.32 -17.33 -5.72
C VAL A 69 5.56 -16.72 -6.37
N LYS A 70 6.32 -17.50 -7.14
CA LYS A 70 7.61 -17.05 -7.66
C LYS A 70 7.52 -16.24 -8.96
N ASP A 71 6.77 -16.69 -9.96
CA ASP A 71 6.83 -16.12 -11.31
C ASP A 71 5.58 -15.32 -11.69
N ARG A 72 4.40 -15.88 -11.46
CA ARG A 72 3.14 -15.24 -11.85
C ARG A 72 1.99 -15.61 -10.94
N LEU A 73 1.36 -14.59 -10.36
CA LEU A 73 0.09 -14.70 -9.65
C LEU A 73 -1.03 -14.12 -10.52
N ILE A 74 -1.98 -14.96 -10.91
CA ILE A 74 -3.27 -14.56 -11.48
C ILE A 74 -4.36 -15.19 -10.62
N GLY A 75 -4.88 -14.48 -9.63
CA GLY A 75 -5.90 -15.04 -8.75
C GLY A 75 -5.92 -14.48 -7.33
N VAL A 76 -6.20 -15.33 -6.34
CA VAL A 76 -6.43 -14.93 -4.95
C VAL A 76 -5.55 -15.73 -4.01
N GLN A 77 -4.84 -15.05 -3.12
CA GLN A 77 -4.13 -15.67 -1.99
C GLN A 77 -4.80 -15.28 -0.68
N VAL A 78 -5.12 -16.25 0.18
CA VAL A 78 -5.65 -16.01 1.52
C VAL A 78 -4.79 -16.75 2.53
N GLY A 79 -4.32 -16.04 3.56
CA GLY A 79 -3.39 -16.63 4.49
C GLY A 79 -2.98 -15.79 5.68
N GLY A 80 -1.92 -16.25 6.37
CA GLY A 80 -1.22 -15.44 7.38
C GLY A 80 -0.21 -14.50 6.72
N VAL A 81 0.54 -15.01 5.74
CA VAL A 81 1.56 -14.30 4.98
C VAL A 81 1.48 -14.69 3.51
N ASN A 82 1.43 -13.71 2.60
CA ASN A 82 1.39 -13.92 1.16
C ASN A 82 2.56 -13.19 0.48
N PHE A 83 3.40 -13.93 -0.24
CA PHE A 83 4.48 -13.40 -1.07
C PHE A 83 4.20 -13.63 -2.56
N SER A 84 4.55 -12.65 -3.38
CA SER A 84 4.59 -12.78 -4.83
C SER A 84 5.82 -12.05 -5.39
N ASP A 85 6.82 -12.81 -5.82
CA ASP A 85 8.06 -12.26 -6.38
C ASP A 85 7.86 -11.77 -7.83
N GLY A 86 7.02 -12.49 -8.56
CA GLY A 86 6.73 -12.25 -9.96
C GLY A 86 5.54 -11.32 -10.22
N LYS A 87 5.09 -11.28 -11.47
CA LYS A 87 3.99 -10.38 -11.87
C LYS A 87 2.69 -10.76 -11.20
N THR A 88 2.09 -9.78 -10.53
CA THR A 88 0.92 -10.01 -9.68
C THR A 88 -0.32 -9.35 -10.25
N TYR A 89 -1.29 -10.16 -10.66
CA TYR A 89 -2.61 -9.76 -11.12
C TYR A 89 -3.66 -10.47 -10.25
N GLY A 90 -3.92 -9.94 -9.07
CA GLY A 90 -4.69 -10.69 -8.10
C GLY A 90 -4.95 -10.00 -6.78
N ALA A 91 -5.68 -10.71 -5.92
CA ALA A 91 -5.98 -10.29 -4.57
C ALA A 91 -5.13 -11.06 -3.55
N GLN A 92 -4.62 -10.37 -2.53
CA GLN A 92 -3.92 -10.98 -1.40
C GLN A 92 -4.58 -10.53 -0.09
N LEU A 93 -5.08 -11.49 0.68
CA LEU A 93 -5.75 -11.26 1.96
C LEU A 93 -4.98 -11.97 3.06
N SER A 94 -4.24 -11.23 3.88
CA SER A 94 -3.45 -11.81 4.97
C SER A 94 -2.96 -10.75 5.96
N LEU A 95 -2.25 -11.16 7.02
CA LEU A 95 -1.62 -10.20 7.93
C LEU A 95 -0.45 -9.46 7.27
N TYR A 96 0.25 -10.12 6.35
CA TYR A 96 1.38 -9.57 5.61
C TYR A 96 1.30 -9.96 4.14
N ASN A 97 1.04 -8.98 3.27
CA ASN A 97 1.03 -9.15 1.82
C ASN A 97 2.24 -8.43 1.21
N GLU A 98 2.93 -9.11 0.31
CA GLU A 98 4.03 -8.53 -0.47
C GLU A 98 3.92 -8.96 -1.93
N ALA A 99 4.04 -7.99 -2.82
CA ALA A 99 4.13 -8.18 -4.26
C ALA A 99 5.30 -7.37 -4.81
N LYS A 100 6.43 -8.03 -5.12
CA LYS A 100 7.61 -7.33 -5.66
C LYS A 100 7.29 -6.70 -7.00
N ASN A 101 6.68 -7.46 -7.91
CA ASN A 101 6.27 -6.96 -9.23
C ASN A 101 4.75 -6.80 -9.32
N GLY A 102 4.29 -5.58 -9.02
CA GLY A 102 2.89 -5.18 -9.17
C GLY A 102 2.44 -5.27 -10.63
N GLY A 103 1.24 -5.79 -10.86
CA GLY A 103 0.51 -5.66 -12.10
C GLY A 103 -0.78 -4.92 -11.81
N PHE A 104 -1.84 -5.69 -11.51
CA PHE A 104 -3.04 -5.18 -10.87
C PHE A 104 -3.22 -5.89 -9.52
N THR A 105 -3.01 -5.20 -8.41
CA THR A 105 -2.96 -5.82 -7.08
C THR A 105 -4.05 -5.29 -6.16
N VAL A 106 -4.79 -6.17 -5.51
CA VAL A 106 -5.70 -5.82 -4.41
C VAL A 106 -5.16 -6.45 -3.14
N GLN A 107 -4.70 -5.64 -2.18
CA GLN A 107 -4.15 -6.15 -0.93
C GLN A 107 -4.99 -5.67 0.26
N ALA A 108 -5.39 -6.60 1.11
CA ALA A 108 -6.08 -6.31 2.36
C ALA A 108 -5.38 -7.03 3.50
N GLY A 109 -5.00 -6.31 4.56
CA GLY A 109 -4.17 -6.90 5.60
C GLY A 109 -3.66 -5.98 6.70
N GLY A 110 -2.79 -6.52 7.55
CA GLY A 110 -2.07 -5.70 8.53
C GLY A 110 -1.01 -4.85 7.83
N VAL A 111 -0.18 -5.50 7.03
CA VAL A 111 0.92 -4.91 6.26
C VAL A 111 0.74 -5.28 4.79
N ASN A 112 0.77 -4.28 3.92
CA ASN A 112 0.71 -4.44 2.47
C ASN A 112 1.92 -3.77 1.82
N LYS A 113 2.57 -4.44 0.88
CA LYS A 113 3.76 -3.94 0.18
C LYS A 113 3.71 -4.23 -1.31
N VAL A 114 3.99 -3.21 -2.11
CA VAL A 114 4.20 -3.32 -3.55
C VAL A 114 5.43 -2.49 -3.96
N GLU A 115 6.46 -3.13 -4.50
CA GLU A 115 7.77 -2.48 -4.73
C GLU A 115 7.93 -1.84 -6.11
N ASN A 116 7.52 -2.54 -7.17
CA ASN A 116 7.66 -2.06 -8.55
C ASN A 116 6.37 -1.42 -9.08
N THR A 117 6.44 -0.90 -10.31
CA THR A 117 5.32 -0.27 -11.03
C THR A 117 4.12 -1.20 -11.15
N GLY A 118 2.92 -0.65 -10.94
CA GLY A 118 1.66 -1.36 -11.16
C GLY A 118 0.48 -0.45 -10.90
N ALA A 119 -0.71 -1.05 -10.81
CA ALA A 119 -1.90 -0.39 -10.31
C ALA A 119 -2.57 -1.24 -9.23
N GLY A 120 -3.31 -0.63 -8.31
CA GLY A 120 -3.95 -1.43 -7.29
C GLY A 120 -4.72 -0.70 -6.20
N LEU A 121 -5.24 -1.52 -5.28
CA LEU A 121 -5.89 -1.09 -4.04
C LEU A 121 -5.14 -1.70 -2.86
N GLN A 122 -4.84 -0.91 -1.83
CA GLN A 122 -4.24 -1.38 -0.59
C GLN A 122 -5.06 -0.91 0.61
N VAL A 123 -5.49 -1.82 1.47
CA VAL A 123 -6.21 -1.52 2.71
C VAL A 123 -5.53 -2.21 3.88
N GLY A 124 -5.04 -1.45 4.86
CA GLY A 124 -4.36 -2.05 5.99
C GLY A 124 -3.85 -1.09 7.05
N LEU A 125 -3.16 -1.59 8.06
CA LEU A 125 -2.56 -0.74 9.09
C LEU A 125 -1.34 0.00 8.54
N TYR A 126 -0.48 -0.73 7.83
CA TYR A 126 0.68 -0.20 7.12
C TYR A 126 0.61 -0.58 5.65
N ASN A 127 0.68 0.41 4.76
CA ASN A 127 0.76 0.19 3.33
C ASN A 127 2.04 0.83 2.79
N ALA A 128 2.80 0.11 1.97
CA ALA A 128 3.90 0.67 1.19
C ALA A 128 3.69 0.37 -0.29
N ALA A 129 3.56 1.40 -1.10
CA ALA A 129 3.47 1.24 -2.55
C ALA A 129 4.75 1.75 -3.24
N SER A 130 4.75 1.66 -4.56
CA SER A 130 5.74 2.31 -5.40
C SER A 130 5.17 3.58 -6.02
N ASN A 131 5.97 4.65 -6.00
CA ASN A 131 5.62 5.93 -6.62
C ASN A 131 5.58 5.88 -8.16
N SER A 132 6.08 4.81 -8.78
CA SER A 132 6.00 4.61 -10.23
C SER A 132 4.66 4.04 -10.70
N GLY A 133 3.79 3.60 -9.78
CA GLY A 133 2.47 3.04 -10.09
C GLY A 133 1.29 3.97 -9.79
N VAL A 134 0.08 3.41 -9.82
CA VAL A 134 -1.17 4.10 -9.46
C VAL A 134 -1.97 3.25 -8.48
N TYR A 135 -2.03 3.69 -7.23
CA TYR A 135 -2.66 3.00 -6.12
C TYR A 135 -3.72 3.86 -5.45
N LEU A 136 -4.80 3.18 -5.08
CA LEU A 136 -5.75 3.67 -4.09
C LEU A 136 -5.38 3.02 -2.77
N THR A 137 -5.05 3.82 -1.76
CA THR A 137 -4.48 3.32 -0.51
C THR A 137 -5.27 3.86 0.67
N ALA A 138 -5.67 2.98 1.58
CA ALA A 138 -6.36 3.35 2.82
C ALA A 138 -5.69 2.66 4.02
N GLY A 139 -5.33 3.41 5.06
CA GLY A 139 -4.70 2.81 6.22
C GLY A 139 -4.34 3.76 7.35
N ILE A 140 -3.66 3.25 8.36
CA ILE A 140 -3.16 4.12 9.45
C ILE A 140 -1.90 4.85 8.98
N TYR A 141 -0.94 4.10 8.44
CA TYR A 141 0.33 4.60 7.92
C TYR A 141 0.52 4.16 6.48
N ASN A 142 0.66 5.11 5.58
CA ASN A 142 0.88 4.86 4.16
C ASN A 142 2.23 5.43 3.74
N LYS A 143 3.05 4.65 3.03
CA LYS A 143 4.35 5.05 2.52
C LYS A 143 4.42 4.90 1.00
N GLY A 144 4.95 5.89 0.29
CA GLY A 144 5.34 5.76 -1.12
C GLY A 144 4.17 5.42 -2.06
N SER A 145 3.02 6.06 -1.90
CA SER A 145 1.83 5.76 -2.71
C SER A 145 1.57 6.87 -3.73
N SER A 146 1.55 6.51 -5.01
CA SER A 146 1.11 7.41 -6.09
C SER A 146 -0.34 7.12 -6.45
N GLY A 147 -1.22 8.13 -6.47
CA GLY A 147 -2.65 7.98 -6.75
C GLY A 147 -3.52 8.73 -5.74
N ALA A 148 -4.34 8.01 -4.98
CA ALA A 148 -5.13 8.58 -3.90
C ALA A 148 -4.92 7.79 -2.59
N THR A 149 -4.59 8.50 -1.53
CA THR A 149 -4.19 7.93 -0.25
C THR A 149 -5.04 8.53 0.87
N ILE A 150 -5.61 7.68 1.72
CA ILE A 150 -6.37 8.07 2.91
C ILE A 150 -5.68 7.42 4.14
N GLY A 151 -5.34 8.22 5.14
CA GLY A 151 -4.83 7.65 6.39
C GLY A 151 -4.54 8.63 7.49
N LEU A 152 -4.10 8.15 8.66
CA LEU A 152 -3.68 9.06 9.72
C LEU A 152 -2.35 9.73 9.34
N ILE A 153 -1.44 8.96 8.76
CA ILE A 153 -0.13 9.42 8.30
C ILE A 153 0.07 8.93 6.87
N ASN A 154 0.26 9.87 5.96
CA ASN A 154 0.64 9.61 4.57
C ASN A 154 2.05 10.17 4.36
N ASN A 155 3.00 9.30 4.05
CA ASN A 155 4.40 9.65 3.86
C ASN A 155 4.85 9.33 2.43
N GLU A 156 5.61 10.22 1.81
CA GLU A 156 6.09 10.13 0.43
C GLU A 156 4.95 9.92 -0.59
N GLY A 157 3.75 10.43 -0.30
CA GLY A 157 2.57 10.26 -1.15
C GLY A 157 2.59 11.18 -2.38
N LEU A 158 2.24 10.66 -3.56
CA LEU A 158 2.09 11.42 -4.79
C LEU A 158 0.62 11.42 -5.23
N GLY A 159 0.09 12.57 -5.61
CA GLY A 159 -1.31 12.70 -6.06
C GLY A 159 -2.19 13.27 -4.97
N ILE A 160 -3.23 12.57 -4.55
CA ILE A 160 -4.19 13.05 -3.53
C ILE A 160 -3.89 12.35 -2.20
N ASN A 161 -3.59 13.12 -1.16
CA ASN A 161 -3.32 12.63 0.19
C ASN A 161 -4.31 13.26 1.16
N VAL A 162 -5.14 12.42 1.80
CA VAL A 162 -6.10 12.85 2.82
C VAL A 162 -5.72 12.22 4.14
N GLY A 163 -5.50 13.02 5.18
CA GLY A 163 -5.07 12.45 6.45
C GLY A 163 -4.84 13.41 7.60
N GLY A 164 -4.38 12.88 8.73
CA GLY A 164 -3.94 13.73 9.84
C GLY A 164 -2.66 14.46 9.49
N PHE A 165 -1.67 13.70 9.02
CA PHE A 165 -0.35 14.17 8.60
C PHE A 165 -0.08 13.72 7.18
N ASN A 166 0.21 14.66 6.28
CA ASN A 166 0.55 14.37 4.89
C ASN A 166 1.94 14.92 4.58
N TYR A 167 2.85 14.05 4.14
CA TYR A 167 4.17 14.36 3.63
C TYR A 167 4.23 13.89 2.18
N GLY A 168 4.15 14.80 1.22
CA GLY A 168 4.00 14.39 -0.17
C GLY A 168 3.79 15.50 -1.18
N TYR A 169 3.61 15.09 -2.43
CA TYR A 169 3.44 15.96 -3.58
C TYR A 169 2.03 15.81 -4.14
N GLY A 170 1.42 16.92 -4.54
CA GLY A 170 0.09 16.96 -5.15
C GLY A 170 -0.91 17.68 -4.26
N VAL A 171 -2.09 17.11 -4.03
CA VAL A 171 -3.13 17.67 -3.17
C VAL A 171 -3.06 17.02 -1.79
N ASN A 172 -2.68 17.78 -0.77
CA ASN A 172 -2.58 17.35 0.61
C ASN A 172 -3.71 18.00 1.43
N LEU A 173 -4.65 17.20 1.92
CA LEU A 173 -5.76 17.63 2.76
C LEU A 173 -5.61 17.00 4.15
N GLY A 174 -5.38 17.81 5.18
CA GLY A 174 -5.15 17.27 6.50
C GLY A 174 -4.99 18.29 7.61
N LEU A 175 -4.68 17.84 8.82
CA LEU A 175 -4.38 18.76 9.92
C LEU A 175 -3.00 19.39 9.70
N ILE A 176 -2.02 18.57 9.32
CA ILE A 176 -0.64 18.97 9.06
C ILE A 176 -0.24 18.46 7.68
N ASN A 177 0.21 19.38 6.83
CA ASN A 177 0.68 19.06 5.48
C ASN A 177 2.11 19.57 5.28
N SER A 178 2.95 18.77 4.64
CA SER A 178 4.32 19.12 4.28
C SER A 178 4.65 18.61 2.87
N GLY A 179 5.21 19.46 2.02
CA GLY A 179 5.67 19.05 0.68
C GLY A 179 5.36 20.07 -0.41
N LYS A 180 4.88 19.63 -1.58
CA LYS A 180 4.58 20.52 -2.73
C LYS A 180 3.19 20.30 -3.31
N GLY A 181 2.73 21.26 -4.11
CA GLY A 181 1.42 21.23 -4.75
C GLY A 181 0.40 22.08 -4.00
N LEU A 182 -0.77 21.54 -3.69
CA LEU A 182 -1.84 22.21 -2.95
C LEU A 182 -1.91 21.62 -1.54
N SER A 183 -1.77 22.45 -0.51
CA SER A 183 -1.90 22.01 0.88
C SER A 183 -3.05 22.73 1.56
N ILE A 184 -4.03 21.97 2.06
CA ILE A 184 -5.20 22.49 2.76
C ILE A 184 -5.23 21.88 4.16
N GLY A 185 -5.08 22.72 5.18
CA GLY A 185 -5.00 22.21 6.54
C GLY A 185 -4.85 23.26 7.62
N ALA A 186 -4.79 22.81 8.89
CA ALA A 186 -4.56 23.72 10.00
C ALA A 186 -3.12 24.27 9.95
N ILE A 187 -2.16 23.42 9.64
CA ILE A 187 -0.73 23.76 9.53
C ILE A 187 -0.22 23.23 8.19
N ASN A 188 0.35 24.12 7.38
CA ASN A 188 0.98 23.75 6.11
C ASN A 188 2.45 24.20 6.13
N VAL A 189 3.33 23.32 5.68
CA VAL A 189 4.76 23.55 5.50
C VAL A 189 5.10 23.28 4.04
N GLY A 190 5.11 24.33 3.24
CA GLY A 190 5.36 24.27 1.81
C GLY A 190 6.83 24.39 1.44
N GLU A 191 7.26 23.53 0.52
CA GLU A 191 8.46 23.71 -0.30
C GLU A 191 8.11 24.48 -1.59
N ASP A 192 9.12 24.65 -2.47
CA ASP A 192 9.02 25.36 -3.74
C ASP A 192 7.78 25.00 -4.56
N GLY A 193 6.91 26.01 -4.78
CA GLY A 193 5.70 25.85 -5.57
C GLY A 193 4.50 25.25 -4.83
N ASN A 194 4.52 25.22 -3.49
CA ASN A 194 3.35 24.83 -2.69
C ASN A 194 2.36 26.00 -2.50
N PHE A 195 1.13 25.83 -2.96
CA PHE A 195 0.00 26.71 -2.66
C PHE A 195 -0.69 26.24 -1.38
N GLN A 196 -0.69 27.08 -0.36
CA GLN A 196 -1.13 26.71 0.98
C GLN A 196 -2.42 27.45 1.34
N ILE A 197 -3.39 26.72 1.88
CA ILE A 197 -4.63 27.24 2.47
C ILE A 197 -4.73 26.72 3.90
N GLY A 198 -4.67 27.61 4.88
CA GLY A 198 -4.69 27.17 6.27
C GLY A 198 -4.72 28.25 7.33
N VAL A 199 -4.69 27.80 8.58
CA VAL A 199 -4.58 28.68 9.74
C VAL A 199 -3.14 29.15 9.88
N LEU A 200 -2.18 28.24 9.80
CA LEU A 200 -0.74 28.50 9.83
C LEU A 200 -0.11 27.99 8.54
N ASN A 201 0.56 28.87 7.80
CA ASN A 201 1.27 28.52 6.56
C ASN A 201 2.75 28.92 6.68
N PHE A 202 3.64 27.99 6.39
CA PHE A 202 5.09 28.19 6.38
C PHE A 202 5.62 27.92 4.98
N CYS A 203 6.30 28.88 4.36
CA CYS A 203 6.78 28.73 2.99
C CYS A 203 8.28 29.06 2.85
N SER A 204 8.97 28.31 1.99
CA SER A 204 10.35 28.66 1.57
C SER A 204 10.28 29.56 0.33
N ASP A 205 9.86 29.04 -0.82
CA ASP A 205 9.53 29.87 -1.99
C ASP A 205 8.23 29.36 -2.64
N GLY A 206 7.30 30.23 -3.03
CA GLY A 206 6.02 29.75 -3.56
C GLY A 206 5.03 30.84 -3.93
N PRO A 207 3.96 30.50 -4.67
CA PRO A 207 2.87 31.42 -4.95
C PRO A 207 2.20 31.88 -3.64
N PHE A 208 1.59 33.06 -3.66
CA PHE A 208 0.96 33.67 -2.48
C PHE A 208 0.02 32.69 -1.75
N PRO A 209 0.29 32.31 -0.48
CA PRO A 209 -0.58 31.43 0.28
C PRO A 209 -1.82 32.18 0.79
N ILE A 210 -2.96 31.50 0.85
CA ILE A 210 -4.21 32.04 1.41
C ILE A 210 -4.32 31.62 2.87
N MET A 211 -4.61 32.58 3.74
CA MET A 211 -4.53 32.38 5.17
C MET A 211 -5.70 33.01 5.93
N ILE A 212 -6.08 32.35 7.03
CA ILE A 212 -6.94 32.92 8.07
C ILE A 212 -6.12 33.44 9.28
N GLY A 213 -5.02 32.75 9.66
CA GLY A 213 -4.19 33.06 10.85
C GLY A 213 -2.83 33.72 10.57
N ILE A 214 -1.73 32.95 10.60
CA ILE A 214 -0.32 33.44 10.49
C ILE A 214 0.44 32.78 9.31
N ASN A 215 1.16 33.60 8.54
CA ASN A 215 1.88 33.19 7.33
C ASN A 215 3.33 33.63 7.47
N TYR A 216 4.24 32.69 7.33
CA TYR A 216 5.66 32.94 7.46
C TYR A 216 6.39 32.39 6.23
N CYS A 217 7.06 33.29 5.50
CA CYS A 217 7.74 32.96 4.26
C CYS A 217 9.18 33.47 4.29
N ILE A 218 10.15 32.56 4.18
CA ILE A 218 11.57 32.90 4.08
C ILE A 218 11.98 32.75 2.61
N LYS A 219 12.05 33.87 1.87
CA LYS A 219 12.62 33.85 0.52
C LYS A 219 14.06 33.32 0.58
N SER A 220 14.35 32.21 -0.07
CA SER A 220 15.73 31.79 -0.29
C SER A 220 16.31 32.69 -1.38
N SER A 221 17.11 33.68 -0.98
CA SER A 221 17.93 34.43 -1.93
C SER A 221 19.04 33.50 -2.43
N THR A 222 18.85 32.87 -3.58
CA THR A 222 19.97 32.35 -4.35
C THR A 222 20.94 33.52 -4.59
N PRO A 223 22.24 33.41 -4.26
CA PRO A 223 23.16 34.50 -4.54
C PRO A 223 23.16 34.73 -6.05
N VAL A 224 22.82 35.96 -6.45
CA VAL A 224 22.95 36.43 -7.83
C VAL A 224 24.41 36.20 -8.21
N GLN A 225 24.67 35.30 -9.17
CA GLN A 225 25.97 35.27 -9.80
C GLN A 225 26.13 36.60 -10.55
N GLU A 226 26.86 37.51 -9.91
CA GLU A 226 27.34 38.75 -10.50
C GLU A 226 28.15 38.38 -11.74
N LYS A 227 27.52 38.57 -12.91
CA LYS A 227 28.20 38.43 -14.19
C LYS A 227 29.15 39.62 -14.30
N ALA A 228 30.39 39.43 -13.84
CA ALA A 228 31.43 40.44 -13.91
C ALA A 228 31.62 40.89 -15.37
N GLU A 229 31.18 42.11 -15.66
CA GLU A 229 31.37 42.77 -16.94
C GLU A 229 32.85 43.17 -17.02
N ALA A 230 33.63 42.44 -17.81
CA ALA A 230 35.04 42.74 -18.03
C ALA A 230 35.17 44.07 -18.80
N LYS A 231 35.46 45.15 -18.06
CA LYS A 231 35.99 46.40 -18.64
C LYS A 231 37.39 46.12 -19.19
N THR A 232 37.51 45.98 -20.51
CA THR A 232 38.80 46.08 -21.21
C THR A 232 39.02 47.49 -21.74
N THR A 233 39.87 48.25 -21.07
CA THR A 233 40.82 49.25 -21.64
C THR A 233 41.72 49.73 -20.48
N PRO A 234 42.99 50.16 -20.68
CA PRO A 234 43.69 50.45 -21.94
C PRO A 234 45.14 49.89 -22.01
N ILE A 235 45.75 49.89 -23.20
CA ILE A 235 47.22 50.05 -23.32
C ILE A 235 47.50 51.10 -24.40
N GLN A 236 48.48 51.93 -24.04
CA GLN A 236 48.99 53.20 -24.57
C GLN A 236 49.20 53.30 -26.09
#